data_AF-A0A4Y2QJN2-F1
#
_entry.id   AF-A0A4Y2QJN2-F1
#
_cell.length_a   1.000
_cell.length_b   1.000
_cell.length_c   1.000
_cell.angle_alpha   90.00
_cell.angle_beta   90.00
_cell.angle_gamma   90.00
#
_symmetry.space_group_name_H-M   'P 1'
#
loop_
_entity.id
_entity.type
_entity.pdbx_description
1 polymer ?
#
loop_
_entity_poly.entity_id
_entity_poly.type
_entity_poly.pdbx_seq_one_letter_code
_entity_poly.pdbx_strand_id
1 'polypeptide(L)'
;MRRHFEGVHPECKDKPTNFFRRKYIELRKVQKCISYHSKTVNEKVLMASYLVSYRIAQAGEDQTVAENLIKPCVKDIIECMFDEKAAKVIDTIPLSNDTISRRIGESRECESYFNFSYKIH
;
A
#
# COMPACT_ATOMS: atom_id res chain seq x y z
N MET A 1 13.23 -3.92 30.16
CA MET A 1 12.97 -2.46 29.99
C MET A 1 13.90 -1.60 30.87
N ARG A 2 13.94 -1.77 32.20
CA ARG A 2 14.82 -1.00 33.11
C ARG A 2 16.32 -1.06 32.73
N ARG A 3 16.88 -2.27 32.52
CA ARG A 3 18.26 -2.47 32.05
C ARG A 3 18.60 -1.79 30.70
N HIS A 4 17.61 -1.67 29.81
CA HIS A 4 17.81 -1.04 28.49
C HIS A 4 17.91 0.49 28.63
N PHE A 5 17.04 1.10 29.46
CA PHE A 5 17.15 2.53 29.77
C PHE A 5 18.43 2.83 30.54
N GLU A 6 18.83 1.99 31.49
CA GLU A 6 20.07 2.20 32.25
C GLU A 6 21.35 2.19 31.38
N GLY A 7 21.39 1.40 30.31
CA GLY A 7 22.56 1.28 29.45
C GLY A 7 22.56 2.20 28.22
N VAL A 8 21.39 2.44 27.62
CA VAL A 8 21.28 3.11 26.30
C VAL A 8 20.64 4.50 26.41
N HIS A 9 19.73 4.70 27.37
CA HIS A 9 19.00 5.97 27.55
C HIS A 9 18.86 6.32 29.04
N PRO A 10 19.97 6.61 29.75
CA PRO A 10 19.94 6.85 31.20
C PRO A 10 18.98 7.99 31.57
N GLU A 11 18.84 8.98 30.69
CA GLU A 11 17.91 10.11 30.81
C GLU A 11 16.43 9.71 30.81
N CYS A 12 16.11 8.47 30.44
CA CYS A 12 14.75 7.95 30.41
C CYS A 12 14.46 6.97 31.56
N LYS A 13 15.47 6.59 32.35
CA LYS A 13 15.39 5.56 33.40
C LYS A 13 14.27 5.80 34.42
N ASP A 14 14.17 7.03 34.92
CA ASP A 14 13.27 7.38 36.03
C ASP A 14 12.00 8.12 35.56
N LYS A 15 11.75 8.15 34.25
CA LYS A 15 10.60 8.89 33.72
C LYS A 15 9.30 8.09 33.96
N PRO A 16 8.22 8.77 34.39
CA PRO A 16 6.95 8.09 34.64
C PRO A 16 6.32 7.60 33.33
N THR A 17 5.53 6.54 33.37
CA THR A 17 4.86 5.94 32.19
C THR A 17 4.08 6.97 31.37
N ASN A 18 3.48 7.98 32.01
CA ASN A 18 2.77 9.08 31.35
C ASN A 18 3.66 9.95 30.46
N PHE A 19 4.97 10.06 30.74
CA PHE A 19 5.93 10.72 29.86
C PHE A 19 6.06 9.97 28.52
N PHE A 20 6.26 8.66 28.57
CA PHE A 20 6.39 7.82 27.38
C PHE A 20 5.09 7.72 26.60
N ARG A 21 3.94 7.68 27.28
CA ARG A 21 2.63 7.70 26.63
C ARG A 21 2.42 8.98 25.83
N ARG A 22 2.79 10.14 26.39
CA ARG A 22 2.73 11.43 25.67
C ARG A 22 3.69 11.44 24.47
N LYS A 23 4.94 11.01 24.64
CA LYS A 23 5.90 10.91 23.54
C LYS A 23 5.44 9.95 22.44
N TYR A 24 4.83 8.83 22.79
CA TYR A 24 4.23 7.90 21.84
C TYR A 24 3.10 8.55 21.04
N ILE A 25 2.21 9.30 21.70
CA ILE A 25 1.12 10.03 21.02
C ILE A 25 1.68 11.12 20.09
N GLU A 26 2.69 11.87 20.52
CA GLU A 26 3.38 12.87 19.68
C GLU A 26 4.02 12.22 18.44
N LEU A 27 4.76 11.13 18.64
CA LEU A 27 5.37 10.37 17.54
C LEU A 27 4.32 9.82 16.58
N ARG A 28 3.19 9.30 17.08
CA ARG A 28 2.07 8.86 16.23
C ARG A 28 1.45 10.00 15.44
N LYS A 29 1.37 11.21 16.01
CA LYS A 29 0.88 12.40 15.30
C LYS A 29 1.84 12.83 14.20
N VAL A 30 3.15 12.85 14.47
CA VAL A 30 4.18 13.14 13.46
C VAL A 30 4.17 12.07 12.36
N GLN A 31 4.11 10.79 12.72
CA GLN A 31 4.00 9.67 11.77
C GLN A 31 2.75 9.77 10.89
N LYS A 32 1.59 10.12 11.48
CA LYS A 32 0.36 10.37 10.71
C LYS A 32 0.47 11.60 9.82
N CYS A 33 1.13 12.67 10.28
CA CYS A 33 1.33 13.88 9.49
C CYS A 33 2.27 13.62 8.30
N ILE A 34 3.38 12.90 8.53
CA ILE A 34 4.30 12.44 7.49
C ILE A 34 3.56 11.52 6.51
N SER A 35 2.83 10.51 6.99
CA SER A 35 2.03 9.60 6.14
C SER A 35 0.93 10.33 5.34
N TYR A 36 0.30 11.35 5.93
CA TYR A 36 -0.71 12.17 5.25
C TYR A 36 -0.09 13.05 4.14
N HIS A 37 1.13 13.56 4.36
CA HIS A 37 1.87 14.38 3.39
C HIS A 37 2.73 13.55 2.42
N SER A 38 3.00 12.27 2.73
CA SER A 38 3.87 11.38 1.94
C SER A 38 3.10 10.45 1.01
N LYS A 39 1.98 10.89 0.42
CA LYS A 39 1.40 10.17 -0.73
C LYS A 39 2.34 10.31 -1.93
N THR A 40 3.43 9.55 -1.91
CA THR A 40 4.42 9.51 -2.98
C THR A 40 3.76 8.98 -4.25
N VAL A 41 4.31 9.33 -5.40
CA VAL A 41 3.90 8.75 -6.70
C VAL A 41 3.87 7.22 -6.61
N ASN A 42 4.82 6.61 -5.88
CA ASN A 42 4.90 5.17 -5.65
C ASN A 42 3.67 4.57 -4.94
N GLU A 43 3.08 5.25 -3.95
CA GLU A 43 1.87 4.76 -3.27
C GLU A 43 0.66 4.78 -4.22
N LYS A 44 0.52 5.85 -5.02
CA LYS A 44 -0.57 5.96 -6.02
C LYS A 44 -0.42 4.90 -7.11
N VAL A 45 0.80 4.66 -7.57
CA VAL A 45 1.16 3.61 -8.53
C VAL A 45 0.83 2.22 -7.96
N LEU A 46 1.21 1.96 -6.71
CA LEU A 46 0.92 0.70 -6.03
C LEU A 46 -0.60 0.46 -5.90
N MET A 47 -1.33 1.49 -5.46
CA MET A 47 -2.79 1.45 -5.33
C MET A 47 -3.48 1.22 -6.66
N ALA A 48 -3.03 1.88 -7.74
CA ALA A 48 -3.59 1.71 -9.07
C ALA A 48 -3.50 0.25 -9.54
N SER A 49 -2.35 -0.41 -9.36
CA SER A 49 -2.24 -1.84 -9.69
C SER A 49 -3.14 -2.74 -8.85
N TYR A 50 -3.35 -2.45 -7.55
CA TYR A 50 -4.25 -3.26 -6.72
C TYR A 50 -5.70 -3.11 -7.19
N LEU A 51 -6.12 -1.89 -7.55
CA LEU A 51 -7.44 -1.64 -8.10
C LEU A 51 -7.67 -2.39 -9.41
N VAL A 52 -6.70 -2.37 -10.33
CA VAL A 52 -6.79 -3.14 -11.58
C VAL A 52 -6.86 -4.65 -11.30
N SER A 53 -5.98 -5.16 -10.43
CA SER A 53 -5.97 -6.58 -10.04
C SER A 53 -7.31 -7.03 -9.45
N TYR A 54 -7.87 -6.22 -8.56
CA TYR A 54 -9.16 -6.48 -7.93
C TYR A 54 -10.30 -6.53 -8.95
N ARG A 55 -10.33 -5.59 -9.90
CA ARG A 55 -11.36 -5.57 -10.96
C ARG A 55 -11.28 -6.79 -11.88
N ILE A 56 -10.07 -7.22 -12.25
CA ILE A 56 -9.85 -8.43 -13.05
C ILE A 56 -10.35 -9.66 -12.29
N ALA A 57 -9.96 -9.79 -11.01
CA ALA A 57 -10.42 -10.90 -10.16
C ALA A 57 -11.95 -10.91 -9.98
N GLN A 58 -12.55 -9.72 -9.80
CA GLN A 58 -14.00 -9.57 -9.66
C GLN A 58 -14.75 -9.95 -10.96
N ALA A 59 -14.20 -9.63 -12.12
CA ALA A 59 -14.76 -9.98 -13.41
C ALA A 59 -14.53 -11.45 -13.80
N GLY A 60 -13.61 -12.16 -13.11
CA GLY A 60 -13.23 -13.52 -13.45
C GLY A 60 -12.37 -13.63 -14.72
N GLU A 61 -11.76 -12.52 -15.12
CA GLU A 61 -10.95 -12.44 -16.34
C GLU A 61 -9.54 -13.00 -16.14
N ASP A 62 -8.90 -13.37 -17.25
CA ASP A 62 -7.51 -13.80 -17.26
C ASP A 62 -6.57 -12.63 -16.88
N GLN A 63 -5.49 -12.94 -16.14
CA GLN A 63 -4.52 -11.97 -15.67
C GLN A 63 -3.77 -11.27 -16.82
N THR A 64 -3.66 -11.94 -17.97
CA THR A 64 -3.11 -11.42 -19.23
C THR A 64 -3.85 -10.20 -19.78
N VAL A 65 -5.11 -9.98 -19.39
CA VAL A 65 -5.89 -8.83 -19.86
C VAL A 65 -5.29 -7.49 -19.41
N ALA A 66 -4.58 -7.48 -18.27
CA ALA A 66 -3.95 -6.28 -17.73
C ALA A 66 -2.86 -5.74 -18.68
N GLU A 67 -1.97 -6.63 -19.11
CA GLU A 67 -0.80 -6.30 -19.92
C GLU A 67 -1.17 -6.12 -21.40
N ASN A 68 -2.04 -6.99 -21.92
CA ASN A 68 -2.36 -7.02 -23.35
C ASN A 68 -3.42 -6.00 -23.78
N LEU A 69 -4.30 -5.56 -22.87
CA LEU A 69 -5.44 -4.71 -23.23
C LEU A 69 -5.57 -3.48 -22.34
N ILE A 70 -5.65 -3.65 -21.01
CA ILE A 70 -5.92 -2.52 -20.11
C ILE A 70 -4.80 -1.48 -20.18
N LYS A 71 -3.54 -1.91 -20.09
CA LYS A 71 -2.39 -1.02 -20.14
C LYS A 71 -2.32 -0.21 -21.46
N PRO A 72 -2.38 -0.80 -22.66
CA PRO A 72 -2.39 -0.02 -23.90
C PRO A 72 -3.60 0.89 -24.03
N CYS A 73 -4.82 0.44 -23.70
CA CYS A 73 -6.01 1.29 -23.78
C CYS A 73 -5.92 2.53 -22.87
N VAL A 74 -5.42 2.38 -21.64
CA VAL A 74 -5.25 3.52 -20.73
C VAL A 74 -4.18 4.49 -21.26
N LYS A 75 -3.11 3.98 -21.88
CA LYS A 75 -2.10 4.84 -22.52
C LYS A 75 -2.69 5.62 -23.69
N ASP A 76 -3.41 4.97 -24.60
CA ASP A 76 -4.02 5.62 -25.77
C ASP A 76 -4.99 6.73 -25.35
N ILE A 77 -5.81 6.48 -24.33
CA ILE A 77 -6.75 7.49 -23.78
C ILE A 77 -5.99 8.69 -23.21
N ILE A 78 -4.96 8.46 -22.40
CA ILE A 78 -4.22 9.55 -21.75
C ILE A 78 -3.38 10.34 -22.76
N GLU A 79 -2.76 9.66 -23.72
CA GLU A 79 -2.01 10.31 -24.80
C GLU A 79 -2.93 11.16 -25.67
N CYS A 80 -4.11 10.65 -26.02
CA CYS A 80 -5.11 11.38 -26.81
C CYS A 80 -5.69 12.59 -26.07
N MET A 81 -5.97 12.46 -24.77
CA MET A 81 -6.62 13.53 -23.98
C MET A 81 -5.65 14.56 -23.40
N PHE A 82 -4.40 14.18 -23.15
CA PHE A 82 -3.42 15.02 -22.46
C PHE A 82 -2.17 15.17 -23.31
N ASP A 83 -1.17 14.33 -23.10
CA ASP A 83 0.07 14.29 -23.87
C ASP A 83 0.83 12.96 -23.66
N GLU A 84 1.85 12.73 -24.49
CA GLU A 84 2.72 11.54 -24.40
C GLU A 84 3.45 11.45 -23.03
N LYS A 85 3.76 12.59 -22.42
CA LYS A 85 4.48 12.63 -21.14
C LYS A 85 3.61 12.11 -19.99
N ALA A 86 2.33 12.43 -19.99
CA ALA A 86 1.35 11.91 -19.05
C ALA A 86 1.13 10.41 -19.28
N ALA A 87 1.08 9.96 -20.53
CA ALA A 87 0.92 8.54 -20.87
C ALA A 87 2.09 7.67 -20.36
N LYS A 88 3.32 8.18 -20.38
CA LYS A 88 4.51 7.48 -19.84
C LYS A 88 4.43 7.18 -18.36
N VAL A 89 3.62 7.91 -17.58
CA VAL A 89 3.41 7.60 -16.15
C VAL A 89 2.75 6.24 -15.97
N ILE A 90 1.95 5.78 -16.92
CA ILE A 90 1.27 4.46 -16.87
C ILE A 90 2.25 3.31 -16.94
N ASP A 91 3.41 3.49 -17.56
CA ASP A 91 4.45 2.47 -17.61
C ASP A 91 5.06 2.17 -16.24
N THR A 92 4.93 3.11 -15.29
CA THR A 92 5.38 2.93 -13.91
C THR A 92 4.45 2.03 -13.09
N ILE A 93 3.21 1.81 -13.56
CA ILE A 93 2.24 0.94 -12.89
C ILE A 93 2.60 -0.52 -13.17
N PRO A 94 2.93 -1.32 -12.13
CA PRO A 94 3.33 -2.70 -12.32
C PRO A 94 2.09 -3.57 -12.56
N LEU A 95 1.70 -3.65 -13.83
CA LEU A 95 0.57 -4.44 -14.33
C LEU A 95 1.02 -5.72 -15.06
N SER A 96 2.28 -6.15 -14.89
CA SER A 96 2.72 -7.43 -15.46
C SER A 96 1.88 -8.58 -14.90
N ASN A 97 1.72 -9.62 -15.70
CA ASN A 97 0.94 -10.79 -15.32
C ASN A 97 1.34 -11.32 -13.93
N ASP A 98 2.63 -11.54 -13.69
CA ASP A 98 3.17 -12.01 -12.40
C ASP A 98 2.78 -11.10 -11.22
N THR A 99 2.77 -9.78 -11.45
CA THR A 99 2.41 -8.81 -10.41
C THR A 99 0.92 -8.89 -10.08
N ILE A 100 0.08 -9.01 -11.09
CA ILE A 100 -1.37 -9.15 -10.93
C ILE A 100 -1.70 -10.49 -10.25
N SER A 101 -1.07 -11.59 -10.67
CA SER A 101 -1.23 -12.91 -10.06
C SER A 101 -0.96 -12.87 -8.56
N ARG A 102 0.16 -12.26 -8.16
CA ARG A 102 0.54 -12.13 -6.76
C ARG A 102 -0.50 -11.32 -5.96
N ARG A 103 -0.97 -10.19 -6.48
CA ARG A 103 -1.95 -9.32 -5.79
C ARG A 103 -3.31 -9.95 -5.64
N ILE A 104 -3.75 -10.72 -6.64
CA ILE A 104 -4.99 -11.50 -6.56
C ILE A 104 -4.83 -12.60 -5.50
N GLY A 105 -3.68 -13.27 -5.46
CA GLY A 105 -3.33 -14.22 -4.39
C GLY A 105 -3.38 -13.60 -3.00
N GLU A 106 -2.68 -12.48 -2.77
CA GLU A 106 -2.69 -11.73 -1.51
C GLU A 106 -4.10 -11.30 -1.09
N SER A 107 -4.94 -10.90 -2.05
CA SER A 107 -6.33 -10.49 -1.77
C SER A 107 -7.18 -11.68 -1.34
N ARG A 108 -7.05 -12.84 -2.00
CA ARG A 108 -7.73 -14.09 -1.61
C ARG A 108 -7.27 -14.59 -0.25
N GLU A 109 -5.97 -14.51 0.04
CA GLU A 109 -5.41 -14.87 1.33
C GLU A 109 -5.98 -13.98 2.44
N CYS A 110 -5.94 -12.65 2.28
CA CYS A 110 -6.54 -11.71 3.23
C CYS A 110 -8.04 -11.96 3.46
N GLU A 111 -8.80 -12.23 2.41
CA GLU A 111 -10.23 -12.53 2.51
C GLU A 111 -10.48 -13.87 3.22
N SER A 112 -9.63 -14.88 3.00
CA SER A 112 -9.66 -16.15 3.72
C SER A 112 -9.31 -16.00 5.21
N TYR A 113 -8.32 -15.17 5.56
CA TYR A 113 -7.94 -14.85 6.94
C TYR A 113 -9.04 -14.07 7.66
N PHE A 114 -9.71 -13.14 6.98
CA PHE A 114 -10.84 -12.39 7.53
C PHE A 114 -12.04 -13.32 7.79
N ASN A 115 -12.37 -14.19 6.84
CA ASN A 115 -13.43 -15.19 7.00
C ASN A 115 -13.10 -16.26 8.06
N PHE A 116 -11.82 -16.59 8.25
CA PHE A 116 -11.36 -17.51 9.30
C PHE A 116 -11.43 -16.87 10.70
N SER A 117 -11.00 -15.61 10.83
CA SER A 117 -10.98 -14.87 12.10
C SER A 117 -12.39 -14.57 12.64
N TYR A 118 -13.36 -14.32 11.76
CA TYR A 118 -14.75 -14.02 12.15
C TYR A 118 -15.68 -15.23 12.23
N LYS A 119 -15.19 -16.46 11.99
CA LYS A 119 -15.93 -17.71 12.25
C LYS A 119 -15.61 -18.36 13.60
N ILE A 120 -14.74 -17.74 14.41
CA ILE A 120 -14.36 -18.22 15.75
C ILE A 120 -15.09 -17.46 16.87
N HIS A 121 -16.13 -16.69 16.55
CA HIS A 121 -17.07 -16.12 17.53
C HIS A 121 -18.51 -16.43 17.17
#